data_AF-A0A810Q8H4-F1
#
_entry.id   AF-A0A810Q8H4-F1
#
_cell.length_a   1.000
_cell.length_b   1.000
_cell.length_c   1.000
_cell.angle_alpha   90.00
_cell.angle_beta   90.00
_cell.angle_gamma   90.00
#
_symmetry.space_group_name_H-M   'P 1'
#
loop_
_entity.id
_entity.type
_entity.pdbx_description
1 polymer ?
#
loop_
_entity_poly.entity_id
_entity_poly.type
_entity_poly.pdbx_seq_one_letter_code
_entity_poly.pdbx_strand_id
1 'polypeptide(L)'
;MKFQVKTIRKGTGYVFMREEYFDISDQSLYLFLLLLNDGEHPIEYLIPATTWDNDSSNIFVYHSYKGKKSKPEYVLNISAKNIPQLERFKLENMITAI
;
A
#
# COMPACT_ATOMS: atom_id res chain seq x y z
N MET A 1 -7.83 15.48 0.22
CA MET A 1 -7.00 14.30 -0.09
C MET A 1 -5.87 14.25 0.91
N LYS A 2 -5.62 13.08 1.50
CA LYS A 2 -4.54 12.83 2.48
C LYS A 2 -3.67 11.70 1.94
N PHE A 3 -2.37 11.78 2.21
CA PHE A 3 -1.43 10.78 1.74
C PHE A 3 -0.55 10.29 2.88
N GLN A 4 -0.48 8.98 3.02
CA GLN A 4 0.64 8.33 3.65
C GLN A 4 1.64 7.97 2.56
N VAL A 5 2.86 8.52 2.62
CA VAL A 5 3.87 8.29 1.58
C VAL A 5 4.86 7.23 2.04
N LYS A 6 5.15 6.25 1.17
CA LYS A 6 6.15 5.21 1.41
C LYS A 6 7.03 5.06 0.18
N THR A 7 8.31 4.79 0.42
CA THR A 7 9.27 4.48 -0.64
C THR A 7 9.96 3.18 -0.30
N ILE A 8 10.07 2.30 -1.28
CA ILE A 8 10.78 1.04 -1.15
C ILE A 8 11.70 0.82 -2.34
N ARG A 9 12.71 -0.03 -2.17
CA ARG A 9 13.52 -0.53 -3.27
C ARG A 9 13.01 -1.89 -3.71
N LYS A 10 13.12 -2.21 -5.00
CA LYS A 10 12.83 -3.54 -5.53
C LYS A 10 13.60 -4.59 -4.73
N GLY A 11 12.91 -5.64 -4.32
CA GLY A 11 13.46 -6.67 -3.42
C GLY A 11 13.19 -6.43 -1.92
N THR A 12 12.77 -5.22 -1.52
CA THR A 12 12.23 -4.96 -0.17
C THR A 12 10.71 -5.09 -0.20
N GLY A 13 10.20 -6.17 0.39
CA GLY A 13 8.82 -6.62 0.17
C GLY A 13 7.78 -6.22 1.23
N TYR A 14 8.19 -5.43 2.23
CA TYR A 14 7.35 -5.16 3.39
C TYR A 14 7.12 -3.66 3.57
N VAL A 15 5.89 -3.22 3.29
CA VAL A 15 5.43 -1.86 3.57
C VAL A 15 4.34 -1.95 4.62
N PHE A 16 4.41 -1.14 5.66
CA PHE A 16 3.39 -1.10 6.69
C PHE A 16 3.02 0.32 7.09
N MET A 17 1.77 0.46 7.51
CA MET A 17 1.19 1.66 8.09
C MET A 17 0.57 1.28 9.42
N ARG A 18 0.96 1.96 10.50
CA ARG A 18 0.33 1.76 11.82
C ARG A 18 -1.12 2.20 11.74
N GLU A 19 -2.02 1.39 12.30
CA GLU A 19 -3.47 1.63 12.31
C GLU A 19 -3.81 3.03 12.86
N GLU A 20 -3.11 3.48 13.90
CA GLU A 20 -3.31 4.80 14.53
C GLU A 20 -3.06 6.01 13.62
N TYR A 21 -2.46 5.82 12.43
CA TYR A 21 -2.23 6.87 11.43
C TYR A 21 -2.80 6.54 10.05
N PHE A 22 -3.45 5.39 9.88
CA PHE A 22 -3.93 4.93 8.58
C PHE A 22 -5.35 4.38 8.73
N ASP A 23 -6.31 5.29 8.78
CA ASP A 23 -7.72 4.98 8.90
C ASP A 23 -8.26 4.47 7.55
N ILE A 24 -8.49 3.16 7.45
CA ILE A 24 -9.01 2.52 6.23
C ILE A 24 -10.46 2.87 5.93
N SER A 25 -11.18 3.50 6.87
CA SER A 25 -12.55 4.00 6.63
C SER A 25 -12.57 5.39 5.97
N ASP A 26 -11.43 6.11 5.98
CA ASP A 26 -11.31 7.44 5.38
C ASP A 26 -11.19 7.33 3.84
N GLN A 27 -12.28 7.67 3.14
CA GLN A 27 -12.34 7.66 1.68
C GLN A 27 -11.39 8.67 1.01
N SER A 28 -10.84 9.61 1.77
CA SER A 28 -9.92 10.64 1.27
C SER A 28 -8.44 10.30 1.52
N LEU A 29 -8.15 9.19 2.20
CA LEU A 29 -6.80 8.74 2.54
C LEU A 29 -6.28 7.73 1.51
N TYR A 30 -5.03 7.93 1.10
CA TYR A 30 -4.34 7.06 0.16
C TYR A 30 -2.95 6.70 0.68
N LEU A 31 -2.49 5.51 0.33
CA LEU A 31 -1.07 5.18 0.31
C LEU A 31 -0.50 5.62 -1.05
N PHE A 32 0.48 6.52 -1.01
CA PHE A 32 1.29 6.85 -2.17
C PHE A 32 2.64 6.12 -2.07
N LEU A 33 2.83 5.12 -2.91
CA LEU A 33 3.98 4.23 -2.87
C LEU A 33 4.90 4.48 -4.05
N LEU A 34 6.18 4.74 -3.77
CA LEU A 34 7.24 4.77 -4.77
C LEU A 34 8.06 3.49 -4.70
N LEU A 35 8.06 2.72 -5.79
CA LEU A 35 8.91 1.55 -5.96
C LEU A 35 10.13 1.94 -6.80
N LEU A 36 11.29 1.98 -6.15
CA LEU A 36 12.57 2.30 -6.77
C LEU A 36 13.19 1.04 -7.37
N ASN A 37 13.61 1.13 -8.63
CA ASN A 37 14.47 0.14 -9.29
C ASN A 37 15.71 0.87 -9.82
N ASP A 38 16.89 0.28 -9.65
CA ASP A 38 18.14 0.97 -9.95
C ASP A 38 18.27 1.24 -11.45
N GLY A 39 18.57 2.49 -11.80
CA GLY A 39 18.69 2.94 -13.19
C GLY A 39 17.36 3.15 -13.92
N GLU A 40 16.22 2.97 -13.26
CA GLU A 40 14.89 3.16 -13.84
C GLU A 40 14.12 4.30 -13.16
N HIS A 41 13.11 4.83 -13.85
CA HIS A 41 12.13 5.73 -13.24
C HIS A 41 11.37 4.97 -12.15
N PRO A 42 11.08 5.60 -10.99
CA PRO A 42 10.23 4.98 -9.98
C PRO A 42 8.89 4.54 -10.58
N ILE A 43 8.36 3.42 -10.09
CA ILE A 43 6.96 3.08 -10.36
C ILE A 43 6.13 3.64 -9.21
N GLU A 44 5.22 4.55 -9.52
CA GLU A 44 4.30 5.13 -8.55
C GLU A 44 2.97 4.39 -8.50
N TYR A 45 2.52 4.10 -7.29
CA TYR A 45 1.19 3.57 -7.02
C TYR A 45 0.41 4.50 -6.11
N LEU A 46 -0.88 4.66 -6.40
CA LEU A 46 -1.82 5.39 -5.58
C LEU A 46 -2.95 4.45 -5.16
N ILE A 47 -2.93 4.03 -3.90
CA ILE A 47 -3.81 2.98 -3.37
C ILE A 47 -4.75 3.61 -2.33
N PRO A 48 -6.08 3.59 -2.52
CA PRO A 48 -7.03 4.02 -1.50
C PRO A 48 -6.86 3.24 -0.19
N ALA A 49 -6.96 3.90 0.96
CA ALA A 49 -6.87 3.23 2.26
C ALA A 49 -7.98 2.16 2.43
N THR A 50 -9.16 2.41 1.87
CA THR A 50 -10.31 1.51 1.84
C THR A 50 -10.06 0.19 1.12
N THR A 51 -8.99 0.06 0.32
CA THR A 51 -8.64 -1.19 -0.35
C THR A 51 -8.34 -2.33 0.63
N TRP A 52 -7.88 -2.03 1.84
CA TRP A 52 -7.60 -3.06 2.87
C TRP A 52 -8.85 -3.75 3.43
N ASP A 53 -10.05 -3.17 3.26
CA ASP A 53 -11.32 -3.77 3.68
C ASP A 53 -12.08 -4.43 2.52
N ASN A 54 -11.92 -3.88 1.31
CA ASN A 54 -12.74 -4.23 0.15
C ASN A 54 -12.09 -5.24 -0.80
N ASP A 55 -10.82 -5.59 -0.58
CA ASP A 55 -10.07 -6.45 -1.48
C ASP A 55 -9.77 -7.81 -0.86
N SER A 56 -10.12 -8.89 -1.57
CA SER A 56 -9.90 -10.27 -1.13
C SER A 56 -8.51 -10.82 -1.48
N SER A 57 -7.64 -10.01 -2.09
CA SER A 57 -6.28 -10.42 -2.42
C SER A 57 -5.39 -10.48 -1.17
N ASN A 58 -4.47 -11.45 -1.16
CA ASN A 58 -3.54 -11.68 -0.05
C ASN A 58 -2.41 -10.62 0.05
N ILE A 59 -2.47 -9.55 -0.74
CA ILE A 59 -1.44 -8.50 -0.76
C ILE A 59 -1.71 -7.42 0.31
N PHE A 60 -2.98 -7.18 0.63
CA PHE A 60 -3.42 -6.22 1.63
C PHE A 60 -3.75 -6.98 2.92
N VAL A 61 -2.94 -6.83 3.95
CA VAL A 61 -3.03 -7.64 5.18
C VAL A 61 -3.16 -6.75 6.40
N TYR A 62 -4.00 -7.14 7.36
CA TYR A 62 -4.06 -6.50 8.67
C TYR A 62 -3.46 -7.41 9.75
N HIS A 63 -2.60 -6.84 10.59
CA HIS A 63 -2.04 -7.51 11.75
C HIS A 63 -2.52 -6.83 13.03
N SER A 64 -3.44 -7.47 13.75
CA SER A 64 -4.02 -6.93 14.99
C SER A 64 -3.10 -7.05 16.21
N TYR A 65 -2.15 -8.00 16.21
CA TYR A 65 -1.24 -8.29 17.32
C TYR A 65 -1.90 -8.34 18.72
N LYS A 66 -3.15 -8.80 18.82
CA LYS A 66 -3.90 -8.85 20.09
C LYS A 66 -3.08 -9.53 21.21
N GLY A 67 -2.91 -8.82 22.33
CA GLY A 67 -2.14 -9.30 23.48
C GLY A 67 -0.61 -9.31 23.30
N LYS A 68 -0.08 -8.63 22.28
CA LYS A 68 1.36 -8.45 22.05
C LYS A 68 1.78 -6.99 22.28
N LYS A 69 3.10 -6.76 22.39
CA LYS A 69 3.70 -5.42 22.53
C LYS A 69 3.57 -4.57 21.26
N SER A 70 3.57 -5.21 20.09
CA SER A 70 3.48 -4.52 18.80
C SER A 70 2.10 -3.90 18.62
N LYS A 71 2.06 -2.69 18.05
CA LYS A 71 0.81 -2.02 17.69
C LYS A 71 0.23 -2.59 16.40
N PRO A 72 -1.10 -2.54 16.20
CA PRO A 72 -1.72 -3.01 14.97
C PRO A 72 -1.24 -2.24 13.73
N GLU A 73 -1.19 -2.93 12.59
CA GLU A 73 -0.74 -2.35 11.33
C GLU A 73 -1.39 -2.97 10.10
N TYR A 74 -1.47 -2.15 9.06
CA TYR A 74 -1.85 -2.51 7.70
C TYR A 74 -0.59 -2.70 6.87
N VAL A 75 -0.46 -3.88 6.27
CA VAL A 75 0.70 -4.32 5.51
C VAL A 75 0.34 -4.45 4.04
N LEU A 76 1.26 -4.02 3.18
CA LEU A 76 1.29 -4.32 1.77
C LEU A 76 2.44 -5.29 1.48
N ASN A 77 2.11 -6.52 1.10
CA ASN A 77 3.08 -7.59 0.87
C ASN A 77 3.55 -7.63 -0.59
N ILE A 78 4.67 -6.95 -0.85
CA ILE A 78 5.22 -6.79 -2.19
C ILE A 78 6.18 -7.93 -2.48
N SER A 79 5.78 -8.80 -3.39
CA SER A 79 6.62 -9.87 -3.92
C SER A 79 6.49 -9.92 -5.43
N ALA A 80 7.44 -10.55 -6.11
CA ALA A 80 7.37 -10.75 -7.56
C ALA A 80 6.05 -11.41 -8.00
N LYS A 81 5.47 -12.26 -7.15
CA LYS A 81 4.18 -12.92 -7.40
C LYS A 81 2.98 -11.97 -7.31
N ASN A 82 3.04 -10.98 -6.43
CA ASN A 82 1.88 -10.13 -6.11
C ASN A 82 1.90 -8.77 -6.84
N ILE A 83 3.05 -8.35 -7.41
CA ILE A 83 3.16 -7.10 -8.19
C ILE A 83 2.07 -6.96 -9.27
N PRO A 84 1.71 -8.00 -10.04
CA PRO A 84 0.63 -7.86 -11.04
C PRO A 84 -0.70 -7.36 -10.47
N GLN A 85 -0.99 -7.61 -9.18
CA GLN A 85 -2.22 -7.13 -8.52
C GLN A 85 -2.15 -5.64 -8.17
N LEU A 86 -0.96 -5.05 -8.14
CA LEU A 86 -0.72 -3.62 -7.92
C LEU A 86 -0.84 -2.79 -9.19
N GLU A 87 -0.72 -3.40 -10.37
CA GLU A 87 -0.73 -2.69 -11.66
C GLU A 87 -1.96 -1.80 -11.85
N ARG A 88 -3.14 -2.24 -11.39
CA ARG A 88 -4.37 -1.44 -11.41
C ARG A 88 -4.31 -0.16 -10.58
N PHE A 89 -3.41 -0.08 -9.60
CA PHE A 89 -3.20 1.08 -8.75
C PHE A 89 -2.03 1.95 -9.20
N LYS A 90 -1.39 1.65 -10.34
CA LYS A 90 -0.39 2.56 -10.89
C LYS A 90 -0.98 3.95 -11.06
N LEU A 91 -0.18 4.97 -10.74
CA LEU A 91 -0.64 6.36 -10.72
C LEU A 91 -1.29 6.76 -12.06
N GLU A 92 -0.73 6.33 -13.18
CA GLU A 92 -1.26 6.56 -14.53
C GLU A 92 -2.69 6.02 -14.72
N ASN A 93 -3.00 4.84 -14.16
CA ASN A 93 -4.32 4.22 -14.25
C ASN A 93 -5.34 4.92 -13.34
N MET A 94 -4.86 5.50 -12.23
CA MET A 94 -5.71 6.17 -11.24
C MET A 94 -6.09 7.60 -11.64
N ILE A 95 -5.22 8.31 -12.38
CA ILE A 95 -5.48 9.69 -12.82
C ILE A 95 -6.37 9.73 -14.07
N THR A 96 -6.26 8.74 -14.96
CA THR A 96 -7.06 8.67 -16.20
C THR A 96 -8.54 8.37 -15.94
N ALA A 97 -8.90 8.00 -14.71
CA ALA A 97 -10.26 7.72 -14.27
C ALA A 97 -10.97 8.94 -13.64
N ILE A 98 -10.36 10.14 -13.69
CA ILE A 98 -10.90 11.42 -13.23
C ILE A 98 -11.17 12.30 -14.45
#